data_AF-A0A9Q4NRC1-F1
#
_entry.id   AF-A0A9Q4NRC1-F1
#
_cell.length_a   1.000
_cell.length_b   1.000
_cell.length_c   1.000
_cell.angle_alpha   90.00
_cell.angle_beta   90.00
_cell.angle_gamma   90.00
#
_symmetry.space_group_name_H-M   'P 1'
#
loop_
_entity.id
_entity.type
_entity.pdbx_description
1 polymer ?
#
loop_
_entity_poly.entity_id
_entity_poly.type
_entity_poly.pdbx_seq_one_letter_code
_entity_poly.pdbx_strand_id
1 'polypeptide(L)'
;MKTTTRPSISPAQERQLRRLSDARAYYADAETPEQHTILANQWLEANDQDRLPQAHYDVLREYRLKRCSGCRTVYPVESFVLRKNGKRNYQCKQCEALRHKAYRKSDPEKVKKQGRAASQRYRDSHPWAIKLQNGEERAREAGAPWVKIREAELLESWKIRGIDPNFSHYSGKPLNNANRSLDHLDPLNRPGTMGHTLENLFPCTIEENTHLKRGQHPLKGLKKIWETA
;
A
#
# COMPACT_ATOMS: atom_id res chain seq x y z
N MET A 1 -11.69 35.37 -53.15
CA MET A 1 -12.42 34.37 -52.32
C MET A 1 -11.65 33.07 -52.38
N LYS A 2 -11.11 32.57 -51.27
CA LYS A 2 -10.44 31.25 -51.25
C LYS A 2 -11.52 30.18 -51.10
N THR A 3 -11.75 29.40 -52.15
CA THR A 3 -12.60 28.20 -52.09
C THR A 3 -11.90 27.15 -51.24
N THR A 4 -12.38 26.94 -50.02
CA THR A 4 -11.90 25.87 -49.15
C THR A 4 -12.43 24.55 -49.67
N THR A 5 -11.63 23.82 -50.44
CA THR A 5 -11.97 22.47 -50.90
C THR A 5 -12.08 21.55 -49.69
N ARG A 6 -13.26 20.98 -49.44
CA ARG A 6 -13.44 19.96 -48.39
C ARG A 6 -12.53 18.77 -48.71
N PRO A 7 -11.75 18.26 -47.74
CA PRO A 7 -10.94 17.07 -47.96
C PRO A 7 -11.84 15.87 -48.30
N SER A 8 -11.49 15.13 -49.36
CA SER A 8 -12.20 13.92 -49.77
C SER A 8 -11.98 12.80 -48.76
N ILE A 9 -13.05 12.25 -48.21
CA ILE A 9 -13.01 11.11 -47.29
C ILE A 9 -12.83 9.83 -48.10
N SER A 10 -11.93 8.94 -47.68
CA SER A 10 -11.73 7.63 -48.31
C SER A 10 -12.88 6.66 -47.99
N PRO A 11 -13.13 5.64 -48.85
CA PRO A 11 -14.16 4.62 -48.58
C PRO A 11 -13.99 3.88 -47.24
N ALA A 12 -12.75 3.73 -46.76
CA ALA A 12 -12.49 3.11 -45.46
C ALA A 12 -12.96 4.00 -44.29
N GLN A 13 -12.70 5.30 -44.38
CA GLN A 13 -13.15 6.27 -43.38
C GLN A 13 -14.68 6.39 -43.37
N GLU A 14 -15.33 6.36 -44.54
CA GLU A 14 -16.79 6.37 -44.64
C GLU A 14 -17.43 5.16 -43.94
N ARG A 15 -16.88 3.95 -44.16
CA ARG A 15 -17.33 2.75 -43.44
C ARG A 15 -17.15 2.86 -41.93
N GLN A 16 -16.05 3.46 -41.47
CA GLN A 16 -15.81 3.67 -40.05
C GLN A 16 -16.81 4.67 -39.44
N LEU A 17 -17.07 5.78 -40.13
CA LEU A 17 -18.05 6.77 -39.70
C LEU A 17 -19.46 6.19 -39.63
N ARG A 18 -19.85 5.37 -40.61
CA ARG A 18 -21.14 4.67 -40.60
C ARG A 18 -21.26 3.75 -39.37
N ARG A 19 -20.26 2.91 -39.11
CA ARG A 19 -20.25 2.02 -37.93
C ARG A 19 -20.34 2.79 -36.61
N LEU A 20 -19.65 3.93 -36.50
CA LEU A 20 -19.73 4.78 -35.32
C LEU A 20 -21.12 5.43 -35.18
N SER A 21 -21.71 5.87 -36.28
CA SER A 21 -23.09 6.40 -36.30
C SER A 21 -24.09 5.35 -35.85
N ASP A 22 -23.99 4.13 -36.38
CA ASP A 22 -24.87 3.00 -36.01
C ASP A 22 -24.71 2.66 -34.53
N ALA A 23 -23.48 2.63 -34.01
CA ALA A 23 -23.23 2.41 -32.59
C ALA A 23 -23.81 3.53 -31.71
N ARG A 24 -23.69 4.81 -32.10
CA ARG A 24 -24.31 5.92 -31.37
C ARG A 24 -25.83 5.84 -31.37
N ALA A 25 -26.43 5.49 -32.50
CA ALA A 25 -27.88 5.28 -32.60
C ALA A 25 -28.35 4.17 -31.64
N TYR A 26 -27.58 3.09 -31.50
CA TYR A 26 -27.89 2.01 -30.56
C TYR A 26 -27.95 2.45 -29.09
N TYR A 27 -27.18 3.46 -28.69
CA TYR A 27 -27.15 3.98 -27.32
C TYR A 27 -27.96 5.28 -27.13
N ALA A 28 -28.69 5.75 -28.15
CA ALA A 28 -29.27 7.09 -28.17
C ALA A 28 -30.24 7.37 -27.01
N ASP A 29 -30.97 6.36 -26.56
CA ASP A 29 -31.97 6.48 -25.48
C ASP A 29 -31.37 6.27 -24.08
N ALA A 30 -30.06 5.99 -23.97
CA ALA A 30 -29.40 5.90 -22.68
C ALA A 30 -28.90 7.28 -22.23
N GLU A 31 -29.33 7.69 -21.04
CA GLU A 31 -28.96 8.96 -20.42
C GLU A 31 -27.88 8.76 -19.34
N THR A 32 -27.82 7.58 -18.72
CA THR A 32 -26.91 7.29 -17.61
C THR A 32 -25.82 6.28 -17.97
N PRO A 33 -24.66 6.29 -17.29
CA PRO A 33 -23.65 5.25 -17.44
C PRO A 33 -24.17 3.83 -17.15
N GLU A 34 -25.14 3.70 -16.25
CA GLU A 34 -25.79 2.44 -15.91
C GLU A 34 -26.62 1.91 -17.08
N GLN A 35 -27.43 2.76 -17.72
CA GLN A 35 -28.20 2.39 -18.90
C GLN A 35 -27.27 1.99 -20.07
N HIS A 36 -26.21 2.75 -20.32
CA HIS A 36 -25.19 2.39 -21.31
C HIS A 36 -24.52 1.05 -21.01
N THR A 37 -24.25 0.76 -19.73
CA THR A 37 -23.71 -0.52 -19.30
C THR A 37 -24.68 -1.66 -19.60
N ILE A 38 -25.97 -1.48 -19.31
CA ILE A 38 -27.01 -2.48 -19.60
C ILE A 38 -27.09 -2.75 -21.10
N LEU A 39 -27.25 -1.71 -21.92
CA LEU A 39 -27.34 -1.84 -23.38
C LEU A 39 -26.09 -2.50 -23.97
N ALA A 40 -24.90 -2.14 -23.50
CA ALA A 40 -23.66 -2.74 -24.02
C ALA A 40 -23.53 -4.24 -23.69
N ASN A 41 -23.99 -4.66 -22.52
CA ASN A 41 -24.01 -6.08 -22.15
C ASN A 41 -25.11 -6.84 -22.92
N GLN A 42 -26.29 -6.23 -23.13
CA GLN A 42 -27.36 -6.79 -23.96
C GLN A 42 -26.89 -6.98 -25.42
N TRP A 43 -26.15 -6.02 -25.97
CA TRP A 43 -25.56 -6.15 -27.31
C TRP A 43 -24.63 -7.37 -27.39
N LEU A 44 -23.75 -7.56 -26.40
CA LEU A 44 -22.81 -8.69 -26.37
C LEU A 44 -23.56 -10.03 -26.33
N GLU A 45 -24.59 -10.11 -25.50
CA GLU A 45 -25.43 -11.31 -25.36
C GLU A 45 -26.22 -11.61 -26.63
N ALA A 46 -26.92 -10.62 -27.19
CA ALA A 46 -27.75 -10.79 -28.38
C ALA A 46 -26.97 -11.19 -29.64
N ASN A 47 -25.68 -10.86 -29.71
CA ASN A 47 -24.83 -11.19 -30.85
C ASN A 47 -23.93 -12.41 -30.60
N ASP A 48 -24.02 -13.06 -29.43
CA ASP A 48 -23.12 -14.12 -28.98
C ASP A 48 -21.63 -13.75 -29.21
N GLN A 49 -21.28 -12.50 -28.89
CA GLN A 49 -19.96 -11.96 -29.14
C GLN A 49 -19.15 -11.81 -27.86
N ASP A 50 -17.91 -12.25 -27.95
CA ASP A 50 -16.91 -12.05 -26.92
C ASP A 50 -16.19 -10.70 -27.01
N ARG A 51 -16.55 -9.82 -27.94
CA ARG A 51 -15.94 -8.50 -28.10
C ARG A 51 -16.92 -7.52 -28.72
N LEU A 52 -16.92 -6.30 -28.19
CA LEU A 52 -17.56 -5.17 -28.85
C LEU A 52 -16.74 -4.75 -30.08
N PRO A 53 -17.40 -4.38 -31.19
CA PRO A 53 -16.75 -3.67 -32.28
C PRO A 53 -16.12 -2.36 -31.80
N GLN A 54 -15.09 -1.88 -32.49
CA GLN A 54 -14.36 -0.66 -32.08
C GLN A 54 -15.29 0.55 -31.91
N ALA A 55 -16.30 0.69 -32.78
CA ALA A 55 -17.30 1.76 -32.71
C ALA A 55 -18.04 1.81 -31.35
N HIS A 56 -18.43 0.66 -30.80
CA HIS A 56 -19.07 0.60 -29.49
C HIS A 56 -18.09 0.98 -28.36
N TYR A 57 -16.81 0.58 -28.45
CA TYR A 57 -15.81 1.00 -27.47
C TYR A 57 -15.59 2.52 -27.45
N ASP A 58 -15.67 3.16 -28.62
CA ASP A 58 -15.49 4.60 -28.74
C ASP A 58 -16.65 5.34 -28.05
N VAL A 59 -17.90 4.91 -28.26
CA VAL A 59 -19.07 5.45 -27.54
C VAL A 59 -18.93 5.24 -26.03
N LEU A 60 -18.66 4.00 -25.59
CA LEU A 60 -18.55 3.70 -24.15
C LEU A 60 -17.46 4.51 -23.44
N ARG A 61 -16.39 4.91 -24.15
CA ARG A 61 -15.33 5.75 -23.58
C ARG A 61 -15.83 7.16 -23.23
N GLU A 62 -16.73 7.71 -24.03
CA GLU A 62 -17.37 9.02 -23.77
C GLU A 62 -18.12 9.00 -22.42
N TYR A 63 -18.71 7.86 -22.06
CA TYR A 63 -19.44 7.65 -20.80
C TYR A 63 -18.60 7.05 -19.67
N ARG A 64 -17.27 7.03 -19.81
CA ARG A 64 -16.34 6.45 -18.83
C ARG A 64 -16.66 5.01 -18.47
N LEU A 65 -17.05 4.22 -19.46
CA LEU A 65 -17.28 2.78 -19.34
C LEU A 65 -16.13 1.99 -19.96
N LYS A 66 -15.92 0.79 -19.44
CA LYS A 66 -14.87 -0.12 -19.89
C LYS A 66 -15.32 -1.57 -19.74
N ARG A 67 -14.90 -2.40 -20.70
CA ARG A 67 -15.12 -3.84 -20.66
C ARG A 67 -14.03 -4.57 -19.86
N CYS A 68 -14.45 -5.48 -19.01
CA CYS A 68 -13.57 -6.38 -18.27
C CYS A 68 -13.06 -7.52 -19.17
N SER A 69 -11.74 -7.71 -19.24
CA SER A 69 -11.16 -8.84 -20.00
C SER A 69 -11.29 -10.20 -19.30
N GLY A 70 -11.73 -10.22 -18.03
CA GLY A 70 -11.94 -11.44 -17.23
C GLY A 70 -13.35 -11.99 -17.40
N CYS A 71 -14.36 -11.28 -16.89
CA CYS A 71 -15.77 -11.68 -16.95
C CYS A 71 -16.50 -11.21 -18.21
N ARG A 72 -15.83 -10.50 -19.13
CA ARG A 72 -16.39 -10.04 -20.42
C ARG A 72 -17.51 -8.99 -20.33
N THR A 73 -17.93 -8.60 -19.13
CA THR A 73 -18.94 -7.57 -18.85
C THR A 73 -18.39 -6.14 -18.91
N VAL A 74 -19.22 -5.20 -19.33
CA VAL A 74 -18.97 -3.75 -19.29
C VAL A 74 -19.29 -3.20 -17.90
N TYR A 75 -18.45 -2.29 -17.39
CA TYR A 75 -18.64 -1.58 -16.12
C TYR A 75 -18.12 -0.13 -16.19
N PRO A 76 -18.50 0.73 -15.25
CA PRO A 76 -17.81 2.01 -15.02
C PRO A 76 -16.30 1.84 -14.81
N VAL A 77 -15.49 2.80 -15.27
CA VAL A 77 -14.02 2.76 -15.12
C VAL A 77 -13.56 2.73 -13.66
N GLU A 78 -14.41 3.18 -12.72
CA GLU A 78 -14.23 3.15 -11.27
C GLU A 78 -14.26 1.71 -10.73
N SER A 79 -14.91 0.79 -11.44
CA SER A 79 -14.92 -0.65 -11.14
C SER A 79 -13.60 -1.33 -11.48
N PHE A 80 -12.60 -0.60 -11.98
CA PHE A 80 -11.26 -1.07 -12.31
C PHE A 80 -10.22 -0.43 -11.39
N VAL A 81 -9.27 -1.24 -10.91
CA VAL A 81 -8.18 -0.75 -10.05
C VAL A 81 -7.28 0.21 -10.83
N LEU A 82 -6.95 1.34 -10.21
CA LEU A 82 -5.96 2.28 -10.73
C LEU A 82 -4.56 1.74 -10.45
N ARG A 83 -3.77 1.54 -11.50
CA ARG A 83 -2.37 1.10 -11.37
C ARG A 83 -1.48 2.30 -11.00
N LYS A 84 -0.26 2.01 -10.52
CA LYS A 84 0.74 3.03 -10.15
C LYS A 84 1.07 4.02 -11.29
N ASN A 85 0.90 3.61 -12.54
CA ASN A 85 1.12 4.46 -13.73
C ASN A 85 -0.10 5.32 -14.12
N GLY A 86 -1.11 5.42 -13.25
CA GLY A 86 -2.34 6.18 -13.53
C GLY A 86 -3.31 5.52 -14.51
N LYS A 87 -2.98 4.36 -15.09
CA LYS A 87 -3.87 3.63 -15.99
C LYS A 87 -4.76 2.64 -15.24
N ARG A 88 -5.99 2.46 -15.69
CA ARG A 88 -6.92 1.44 -15.15
C ARG A 88 -6.51 0.03 -15.60
N ASN A 89 -6.66 -0.95 -14.71
CA ASN A 89 -6.45 -2.36 -15.02
C ASN A 89 -7.39 -2.85 -16.15
N TYR A 90 -7.05 -3.94 -16.83
CA TYR A 90 -7.88 -4.55 -17.89
C TYR A 90 -9.03 -5.38 -17.32
N GLN A 91 -8.91 -5.84 -16.09
CA GLN A 91 -9.92 -6.60 -15.36
C GLN A 91 -10.60 -5.71 -14.32
N CYS A 92 -11.90 -5.95 -14.08
CA CYS A 92 -12.61 -5.32 -12.98
C CYS A 92 -12.04 -5.79 -11.64
N LYS A 93 -12.34 -5.02 -10.57
CA LYS A 93 -11.90 -5.29 -9.19
C LYS A 93 -12.21 -6.72 -8.74
N GLN A 94 -13.38 -7.24 -9.09
CA GLN A 94 -13.80 -8.60 -8.71
C GLN A 94 -12.94 -9.68 -9.40
N CYS A 95 -12.77 -9.61 -10.72
CA CYS A 95 -11.92 -10.55 -11.44
C CYS A 95 -10.46 -10.47 -10.99
N GLU A 96 -9.95 -9.27 -10.71
CA GLU A 96 -8.60 -9.09 -10.19
C GLU A 96 -8.43 -9.73 -8.80
N ALA A 97 -9.42 -9.55 -7.90
CA ALA A 97 -9.42 -10.17 -6.59
C ALA A 97 -9.47 -11.70 -6.66
N LEU A 98 -10.33 -12.26 -7.51
CA LEU A 98 -10.41 -13.70 -7.75
C LEU A 98 -9.09 -14.25 -8.30
N ARG A 99 -8.48 -13.56 -9.27
CA ARG A 99 -7.17 -13.93 -9.82
C ARG A 99 -6.08 -13.92 -8.75
N HIS A 100 -6.04 -12.89 -7.89
CA HIS A 100 -5.07 -12.85 -6.78
C HIS A 100 -5.32 -13.95 -5.75
N LYS A 101 -6.58 -14.27 -5.43
CA LYS A 101 -6.94 -15.39 -4.55
C LYS A 101 -6.50 -16.72 -5.15
N ALA A 102 -6.74 -16.94 -6.43
CA ALA A 102 -6.31 -18.15 -7.15
C ALA A 102 -4.77 -18.27 -7.14
N TYR A 103 -4.05 -17.20 -7.47
CA TYR A 103 -2.59 -17.18 -7.43
C TYR A 103 -2.03 -17.52 -6.04
N ARG A 104 -2.61 -16.96 -4.98
CA ARG A 104 -2.21 -17.26 -3.59
C ARG A 104 -2.45 -18.72 -3.21
N LYS A 105 -3.52 -19.32 -3.74
CA LYS A 105 -3.85 -20.74 -3.51
C LYS A 105 -2.93 -21.67 -4.31
N SER A 106 -2.58 -21.31 -5.54
CA SER A 106 -1.76 -22.16 -6.41
C SER A 106 -0.27 -22.16 -6.05
N ASP A 107 0.23 -21.08 -5.43
CA ASP A 107 1.66 -20.96 -5.10
C ASP A 107 1.88 -20.30 -3.71
N PRO A 108 1.51 -21.00 -2.62
CA PRO A 108 1.59 -20.45 -1.26
C PRO A 108 3.03 -20.18 -0.83
N GLU A 109 4.00 -21.01 -1.23
CA GLU A 109 5.40 -20.84 -0.85
C GLU A 109 6.04 -19.62 -1.52
N LYS A 110 5.76 -19.36 -2.81
CA LYS A 110 6.23 -18.13 -3.46
C LYS A 110 5.62 -16.88 -2.82
N VAL A 111 4.33 -16.91 -2.48
CA VAL A 111 3.67 -15.80 -1.78
C VAL A 111 4.30 -15.58 -0.41
N LYS A 112 4.57 -16.64 0.35
CA LYS A 112 5.26 -16.58 1.65
C LYS A 112 6.66 -16.01 1.51
N LYS A 113 7.44 -16.46 0.52
CA LYS A 113 8.78 -15.93 0.20
C LYS A 113 8.74 -14.44 -0.15
N GLN A 114 7.80 -14.03 -1.01
CA GLN A 114 7.59 -12.62 -1.36
C GLN A 114 7.19 -11.77 -0.15
N GLY A 115 6.31 -12.30 0.71
CA GLY A 115 5.91 -11.66 1.96
C GLY A 115 7.09 -11.48 2.92
N ARG A 116 7.91 -12.52 3.11
CA ARG A 116 9.14 -12.44 3.91
C ARG A 116 10.11 -11.39 3.36
N ALA A 117 10.35 -11.38 2.05
CA ALA A 117 11.23 -10.39 1.42
C ALA A 117 10.69 -8.95 1.54
N ALA A 118 9.38 -8.76 1.40
CA ALA A 118 8.76 -7.46 1.62
C ALA A 118 8.86 -7.01 3.08
N SER A 119 8.60 -7.90 4.03
CA SER A 119 8.75 -7.62 5.47
C SER A 119 10.19 -7.30 5.83
N GLN A 120 11.16 -8.03 5.28
CA GLN A 120 12.58 -7.76 5.48
C GLN A 120 12.96 -6.37 4.96
N ARG A 121 12.61 -6.03 3.71
CA ARG A 121 12.84 -4.68 3.17
C ARG A 121 12.20 -3.58 4.01
N TYR A 122 11.02 -3.83 4.55
CA TYR A 122 10.37 -2.89 5.47
C TYR A 122 11.19 -2.71 6.75
N ARG A 123 11.62 -3.80 7.40
CA ARG A 123 12.50 -3.76 8.59
C ARG A 123 13.83 -3.07 8.32
N ASP A 124 14.39 -3.26 7.14
CA ASP A 124 15.68 -2.65 6.78
C ASP A 124 15.56 -1.14 6.57
N SER A 125 14.43 -0.69 6.01
CA SER A 125 14.15 0.75 5.78
C SER A 125 13.55 1.47 6.99
N HIS A 126 12.92 0.72 7.90
CA HIS A 126 12.19 1.24 9.07
C HIS A 126 12.57 0.43 10.32
N PRO A 127 13.84 0.45 10.74
CA PRO A 127 14.35 -0.41 11.81
C PRO A 127 13.72 -0.15 13.18
N TRP A 128 13.11 1.03 13.38
CA TRP A 128 12.48 1.41 14.64
C TRP A 128 10.97 1.23 14.64
N ALA A 129 10.30 1.25 13.48
CA ALA A 129 8.84 1.23 13.39
C ALA A 129 8.20 0.03 14.10
N ILE A 130 8.71 -1.18 13.88
CA ILE A 130 8.19 -2.39 14.56
C ILE A 130 8.51 -2.36 16.07
N LYS A 131 9.68 -1.84 16.45
CA LYS A 131 10.08 -1.77 17.87
C LYS A 131 9.23 -0.77 18.64
N LEU A 132 8.88 0.35 18.02
CA LEU A 132 7.93 1.34 18.52
C LEU A 132 6.56 0.71 18.75
N GLN A 133 6.00 0.06 17.72
CA GLN A 133 4.71 -0.62 17.82
C GLN A 133 4.68 -1.65 18.97
N ASN A 134 5.70 -2.51 19.06
CA ASN A 134 5.80 -3.50 20.13
C ASN A 134 6.02 -2.86 21.51
N GLY A 135 6.66 -1.68 21.57
CA GLY A 135 6.84 -0.93 22.81
C GLY A 135 5.54 -0.29 23.30
N GLU A 136 4.76 0.28 22.37
CA GLU A 136 3.43 0.83 22.60
C GLU A 136 2.46 -0.23 23.12
N GLU A 137 2.41 -1.39 22.46
CA GLU A 137 1.55 -2.51 22.85
C GLU A 137 1.86 -3.00 24.26
N ARG A 138 3.14 -3.25 24.58
CA ARG A 138 3.57 -3.66 25.93
C ARG A 138 3.25 -2.61 27.00
N ALA A 139 3.38 -1.33 26.69
CA ALA A 139 3.03 -0.27 27.64
C ALA A 139 1.53 -0.24 27.91
N ARG A 140 0.70 -0.41 26.87
CA ARG A 140 -0.76 -0.51 26.99
C ARG A 140 -1.17 -1.71 27.85
N GLU A 141 -0.59 -2.88 27.59
CA GLU A 141 -0.87 -4.10 28.36
C GLU A 141 -0.45 -3.95 29.83
N ALA A 142 0.64 -3.24 30.11
CA ALA A 142 1.11 -2.97 31.47
C ALA A 142 0.31 -1.86 32.20
N GLY A 143 -0.62 -1.19 31.53
CA GLY A 143 -1.31 -0.02 32.09
C GLY A 143 -0.40 1.20 32.29
N ALA A 144 0.76 1.22 31.64
CA ALA A 144 1.70 2.33 31.70
C ALA A 144 1.27 3.48 30.77
N PRO A 145 1.71 4.72 31.01
CA PRO A 145 1.52 5.82 30.06
C PRO A 145 2.06 5.44 28.68
N TRP A 146 1.37 5.82 27.61
CA TRP A 146 1.85 5.58 26.26
C TRP A 146 1.36 6.67 25.31
N VAL A 147 2.19 6.98 24.33
CA VAL A 147 1.83 7.82 23.19
C VAL A 147 2.19 7.08 21.90
N LYS A 148 1.38 7.26 20.86
CA LYS A 148 1.69 6.70 19.55
C LYS A 148 2.82 7.52 18.91
N ILE A 149 4.01 6.95 18.83
CA ILE A 149 5.21 7.60 18.30
C ILE A 149 5.49 7.07 16.89
N ARG A 150 5.66 7.97 15.92
CA ARG A 150 6.15 7.63 14.59
C ARG A 150 7.68 7.60 14.59
N GLU A 151 8.26 6.75 13.74
CA GLU A 151 9.73 6.64 13.61
C GLU A 151 10.40 7.98 13.30
N ALA A 152 9.81 8.80 12.43
CA ALA A 152 10.33 10.14 12.12
C ALA A 152 10.37 11.07 13.35
N GLU A 153 9.37 11.00 14.23
CA GLU A 153 9.31 11.80 15.46
C GLU A 153 10.37 11.33 16.46
N LEU A 154 10.55 10.02 16.60
CA LEU A 154 11.62 9.44 17.43
C LEU A 154 12.99 9.91 16.95
N LEU A 155 13.28 9.76 15.66
CA LEU A 155 14.57 10.14 15.08
C LEU A 155 14.86 11.64 15.22
N GLU A 156 13.86 12.50 15.00
CA GLU A 156 14.02 13.94 15.21
C GLU A 156 14.28 14.26 16.69
N SER A 157 13.55 13.63 17.61
CA SER A 157 13.78 13.82 19.04
C SER A 157 15.18 13.38 19.49
N TRP A 158 15.72 12.31 18.90
CA TRP A 158 17.08 11.85 19.18
C TRP A 158 18.12 12.80 18.62
N LYS A 159 17.92 13.28 17.39
CA LYS A 159 18.78 14.29 16.77
C LYS A 159 18.87 15.55 17.63
N ILE A 160 17.75 16.07 18.12
CA ILE A 160 17.71 17.25 19.02
C ILE A 160 18.49 16.98 20.32
N ARG A 161 18.42 15.75 20.84
CA ARG A 161 19.13 15.32 22.06
C ARG A 161 20.59 14.91 21.82
N GLY A 162 21.10 14.97 20.60
CA GLY A 162 22.44 14.51 20.25
C GLY A 162 22.62 12.98 20.36
N ILE A 163 21.54 12.21 20.23
CA ILE A 163 21.55 10.75 20.26
C ILE A 163 21.67 10.24 18.82
N ASP A 164 22.74 9.50 18.51
CA ASP A 164 22.91 8.85 17.22
C ASP A 164 22.15 7.50 17.20
N PRO A 165 21.17 7.29 16.29
CA PRO A 165 20.46 6.03 16.18
C PRO A 165 21.34 4.84 15.76
N ASN A 166 22.56 5.06 15.27
CA ASN A 166 23.47 4.01 14.81
C ASN A 166 24.42 3.51 15.90
N PHE A 167 24.35 4.07 17.11
CA PHE A 167 25.15 3.63 18.25
C PHE A 167 24.26 3.41 19.47
N SER A 168 24.67 2.50 20.34
CA SER A 168 24.01 2.36 21.64
C SER A 168 24.20 3.64 22.43
N HIS A 169 23.10 4.19 22.95
CA HIS A 169 23.13 5.33 23.85
C HIS A 169 23.88 5.02 25.16
N TYR A 170 23.97 3.74 25.53
CA TYR A 170 24.55 3.33 26.82
C TYR A 170 26.05 3.07 26.72
N SER A 171 26.48 2.34 25.69
CA SER A 171 27.88 1.90 25.54
C SER A 171 28.63 2.52 24.37
N GLY A 172 27.93 3.21 23.46
CA GLY A 172 28.51 3.69 22.21
C GLY A 172 28.81 2.57 21.20
N LYS A 173 28.39 1.30 21.44
CA LYS A 173 28.60 0.21 20.48
C LYS A 173 27.79 0.43 19.19
N PRO A 174 28.35 0.18 18.00
CA PRO A 174 27.62 0.28 16.74
C PRO A 174 26.39 -0.64 16.69
N LEU A 175 25.29 -0.13 16.15
CA LEU A 175 24.02 -0.84 15.96
C LEU A 175 23.83 -1.23 14.50
N ASN A 176 23.32 -2.44 14.31
CA ASN A 176 22.89 -3.00 13.03
C ASN A 176 21.55 -3.73 13.20
N ASN A 177 20.99 -4.27 12.13
CA ASN A 177 19.67 -4.91 12.21
C ASN A 177 19.65 -6.18 13.06
N ALA A 178 20.80 -6.83 13.27
CA ALA A 178 20.91 -8.05 14.07
C ALA A 178 21.03 -7.77 15.57
N ASN A 179 21.67 -6.67 15.99
CA ASN A 179 21.93 -6.39 17.41
C ASN A 179 21.13 -5.19 17.97
N ARG A 180 20.38 -4.44 17.17
CA ARG A 180 19.66 -3.23 17.59
C ARG A 180 18.42 -3.55 18.43
N SER A 181 18.24 -2.80 19.51
CA SER A 181 17.04 -2.78 20.34
C SER A 181 16.61 -1.34 20.66
N LEU A 182 15.35 -1.20 21.07
CA LEU A 182 14.77 0.04 21.56
C LEU A 182 14.41 -0.21 23.03
N ASP A 183 15.08 0.49 23.94
CA ASP A 183 14.89 0.32 25.38
C ASP A 183 14.06 1.45 25.97
N HIS A 184 13.26 1.08 26.96
CA HIS A 184 12.59 2.00 27.86
C HIS A 184 13.52 2.26 29.04
N LEU A 185 14.19 3.42 29.10
CA LEU A 185 15.17 3.73 30.15
C LEU A 185 14.60 3.45 31.54
N ASP A 186 13.44 4.02 31.82
CA ASP A 186 12.53 3.69 32.91
C ASP A 186 11.63 2.49 32.54
N PRO A 187 11.81 1.32 33.17
CA PRO A 187 11.07 0.10 32.84
C PRO A 187 9.55 0.24 32.94
N LEU A 188 8.82 -0.38 32.02
CA LEU A 188 7.35 -0.32 31.96
C LEU A 188 6.64 -0.97 33.17
N ASN A 189 7.29 -1.90 33.86
CA ASN A 189 6.72 -2.58 35.02
C ASN A 189 6.95 -1.84 36.34
N ARG A 190 7.61 -0.67 36.33
CA ARG A 190 7.85 0.12 37.54
C ARG A 190 6.61 0.97 37.87
N PRO A 191 6.14 0.99 39.12
CA PRO A 191 5.11 1.95 39.54
C PRO A 191 5.57 3.39 39.27
N GLY A 192 4.71 4.18 38.63
CA GLY A 192 5.03 5.56 38.23
C GLY A 192 6.02 5.66 37.06
N THR A 193 6.14 4.61 36.24
CA THR A 193 6.98 4.62 35.04
C THR A 193 6.64 5.77 34.09
N MET A 194 7.66 6.31 33.42
CA MET A 194 7.48 7.25 32.29
C MET A 194 6.73 6.64 31.11
N GLY A 195 6.65 5.30 31.03
CA GLY A 195 5.87 4.61 30.00
C GLY A 195 6.51 4.65 28.60
N HIS A 196 5.71 4.50 27.55
CA HIS A 196 6.18 4.58 26.16
C HIS A 196 6.09 6.03 25.62
N THR A 197 7.13 6.81 25.90
CA THR A 197 7.27 8.25 25.58
C THR A 197 8.61 8.53 24.90
N LEU A 198 8.74 9.67 24.19
CA LEU A 198 9.98 10.00 23.46
C LEU A 198 11.19 10.11 24.39
N GLU A 199 10.96 10.65 25.58
CA GLU A 199 11.94 10.89 26.63
C GLU A 199 12.46 9.59 27.23
N ASN A 200 11.64 8.52 27.17
CA ASN A 200 11.98 7.23 27.77
C ASN A 200 12.57 6.23 26.79
N LEU A 201 12.63 6.52 25.48
CA LEU A 201 13.07 5.58 24.45
C LEU A 201 14.48 5.87 23.95
N PHE A 202 15.35 4.84 23.98
CA PHE A 202 16.76 4.96 23.60
C PHE A 202 17.24 3.80 22.71
N PRO A 203 18.12 4.08 21.73
CA PRO A 203 18.76 3.05 20.93
C PRO A 203 19.80 2.32 21.78
N CYS A 204 19.80 1.00 21.75
CA CYS A 204 20.77 0.18 22.49
C CYS A 204 20.99 -1.16 21.80
N THR A 205 21.90 -1.98 22.31
CA THR A 205 22.03 -3.36 21.85
C THR A 205 20.93 -4.24 22.46
N ILE A 206 20.60 -5.35 21.79
CA ILE A 206 19.71 -6.38 22.34
C ILE A 206 20.26 -6.88 23.66
N GLU A 207 21.56 -7.17 23.73
CA GLU A 207 22.22 -7.67 24.93
C GLU A 207 22.08 -6.73 26.13
N GLU A 208 22.29 -5.44 25.92
CA GLU A 208 22.09 -4.41 26.95
C GLU A 208 20.66 -4.40 27.48
N ASN A 209 19.67 -4.45 26.59
CA ASN A 209 18.26 -4.41 26.96
C ASN A 209 17.82 -5.72 27.67
N THR A 210 18.14 -6.87 27.11
CA THR A 210 17.58 -8.17 27.54
C THR A 210 18.39 -8.89 28.62
N HIS A 211 19.72 -8.74 28.64
CA HIS A 211 20.60 -9.51 29.53
C HIS A 211 21.23 -8.66 30.64
N LEU A 212 21.61 -7.42 30.33
CA LEU A 212 22.24 -6.53 31.30
C LEU A 212 21.19 -5.78 32.12
N LYS A 213 20.39 -4.90 31.49
CA LYS A 213 19.40 -4.06 32.16
C LYS A 213 18.17 -4.83 32.63
N ARG A 214 17.53 -5.64 31.76
CA ARG A 214 16.44 -6.58 32.10
C ARG A 214 15.33 -6.00 33.00
N GLY A 215 14.85 -4.80 32.68
CA GLY A 215 13.79 -4.13 33.46
C GLY A 215 14.20 -3.72 34.88
N GLN A 216 15.49 -3.70 35.20
CA GLN A 216 15.99 -3.14 36.45
C GLN A 216 15.86 -1.62 36.46
N HIS A 217 15.87 -1.05 37.67
CA HIS A 217 15.95 0.39 37.86
C HIS A 217 17.09 0.99 36.99
N PRO A 218 16.86 2.13 36.31
CA PRO A 218 17.81 2.70 35.34
C PRO A 218 19.26 2.74 35.85
N LEU A 219 19.49 3.29 37.04
CA LEU A 219 20.83 3.41 37.64
C LEU A 219 21.54 2.06 37.81
N LYS A 220 20.81 1.02 38.22
CA LYS A 220 21.39 -0.32 38.43
C LYS A 220 21.70 -1.00 37.10
N GLY A 221 20.77 -0.88 36.13
CA GLY A 221 20.95 -1.43 34.80
C GLY A 221 22.13 -0.78 34.06
N LEU A 222 22.21 0.56 34.10
CA LEU A 222 23.28 1.33 33.46
C LEU A 222 24.65 1.02 34.08
N LYS A 223 24.74 0.96 35.41
CA LYS A 223 25.97 0.56 36.10
C LYS A 223 26.48 -0.79 35.60
N LYS A 224 25.60 -1.79 35.51
CA LYS A 224 25.96 -3.13 35.01
C LYS A 224 26.42 -3.11 33.55
N ILE A 225 25.79 -2.27 32.71
CA ILE A 225 26.22 -2.09 31.32
C ILE A 225 27.64 -1.52 31.28
N TRP A 226 27.93 -0.46 32.03
CA TRP A 226 29.25 0.18 32.04
C TRP A 226 30.35 -0.69 32.65
N GLU A 227 30.03 -1.53 33.63
CA GLU A 227 30.99 -2.50 34.19
C GLU A 227 31.32 -3.65 33.21
N THR A 228 30.51 -3.84 32.15
CA THR A 228 30.67 -4.93 31.17
C THR A 228 31.08 -4.44 29.77
N ALA A 229 30.97 -3.14 29.51
CA ALA A 229 31.21 -2.53 28.19
C ALA A 229 32.70 -2.30 27.93
#